data_AF-Q0J4S1-F1
#
_entry.id   AF-Q0J4S1-F1
#
_cell.length_a   1.000
_cell.length_b   1.000
_cell.length_c   1.000
_cell.angle_alpha   90.00
_cell.angle_beta   90.00
_cell.angle_gamma   90.00
#
_symmetry.space_group_name_H-M   'P 1'
#
loop_
_entity.id
_entity.type
_entity.pdbx_description
1 polymer ?
#
loop_
_entity_poly.entity_id
_entity_poly.type
_entity_poly.pdbx_seq_one_letter_code
_entity_poly.pdbx_strand_id
1 'polypeptide(L)'
;MPKEVKTRANRVQRRGMQMQHLHKLCWRWLKQDGVSDMDIIVRQSIYWPDGSIKKRTKSYATEKTHKRMCQLVQALVDKYNEDHNLFGDLAHMLQDVLHYQSVRDKFMGYYHLNFTTKTKEADDLDAGIDNLFFVEIRRSGRGKHEEMLVNCFCMVNPTDNDEDKICYGCANQGSVDMKHPDPCKYDGGHLDMGRPFECVEEWSDSEDDAEYVKTKEAKIRHMYEGL
;
A
#
# COMPACT_ATOMS: atom_id res chain seq x y z
N MET A 1 5.39 4.19 -34.46
CA MET A 1 4.91 3.28 -33.39
C MET A 1 5.75 2.00 -33.12
N PRO A 2 6.62 1.45 -34.00
CA PRO A 2 7.34 0.19 -33.69
C PRO A 2 8.70 0.31 -32.96
N LYS A 3 9.25 1.52 -32.78
CA LYS A 3 10.62 1.71 -32.24
C LYS A 3 10.69 1.68 -30.72
N GLU A 4 9.66 2.13 -29.99
CA GLU A 4 9.69 2.22 -28.52
C GLU A 4 9.50 0.88 -27.80
N VAL A 5 8.69 -0.03 -28.39
CA VAL A 5 8.44 -1.37 -27.82
C VAL A 5 9.72 -2.22 -27.82
N LYS A 6 10.56 -2.11 -28.86
CA LYS A 6 11.87 -2.78 -28.93
C LYS A 6 12.86 -2.25 -27.89
N THR A 7 12.82 -0.96 -27.57
CA THR A 7 13.72 -0.33 -26.59
C THR A 7 13.36 -0.74 -25.15
N ARG A 8 12.07 -0.89 -24.85
CA ARG A 8 11.58 -1.32 -23.53
C ARG A 8 11.86 -2.80 -23.27
N ALA A 9 11.63 -3.66 -24.26
CA ALA A 9 11.97 -5.09 -24.18
C ALA A 9 13.49 -5.31 -23.97
N ASN A 10 14.34 -4.56 -24.69
CA ASN A 10 15.78 -4.62 -24.52
C ASN A 10 16.26 -4.13 -23.13
N ARG A 11 15.62 -3.12 -22.53
CA ARG A 11 15.95 -2.69 -21.15
C ARG A 11 15.54 -3.73 -20.10
N VAL A 12 14.37 -4.35 -20.25
CA VAL A 12 13.90 -5.40 -19.34
C VAL A 12 14.80 -6.64 -19.42
N GLN A 13 15.21 -7.03 -20.64
CA GLN A 13 16.08 -8.18 -20.86
C GLN A 13 17.52 -7.92 -20.36
N ARG A 14 18.05 -6.70 -20.55
CA ARG A 14 19.35 -6.30 -19.97
C ARG A 14 19.32 -6.26 -18.43
N ARG A 15 18.25 -5.75 -17.82
CA ARG A 15 18.06 -5.79 -16.36
C ARG A 15 17.92 -7.22 -15.84
N GLY A 16 17.21 -8.10 -16.56
CA GLY A 16 17.10 -9.53 -16.24
C GLY A 16 18.46 -10.25 -16.29
N MET A 17 19.26 -10.01 -17.32
CA MET A 17 20.62 -10.58 -17.44
C MET A 17 21.58 -10.04 -16.38
N GLN A 18 21.47 -8.75 -16.02
CA GLN A 18 22.31 -8.12 -14.99
C GLN A 18 21.96 -8.64 -13.59
N MET A 19 20.68 -8.89 -13.31
CA MET A 19 20.21 -9.48 -12.05
C MET A 19 20.61 -10.96 -11.93
N GLN A 20 20.58 -11.73 -13.03
CA GLN A 20 21.11 -13.10 -13.06
C GLN A 20 22.63 -13.16 -12.90
N HIS A 21 23.37 -12.19 -13.46
CA HIS A 21 24.82 -12.08 -13.26
C HIS A 21 25.17 -11.73 -11.81
N LEU A 22 24.45 -10.77 -11.21
CA LEU A 22 24.61 -10.41 -9.79
C LEU A 22 24.25 -11.59 -8.88
N HIS A 23 23.21 -12.37 -9.20
CA HIS A 23 22.85 -13.57 -8.46
C HIS A 23 23.94 -14.66 -8.55
N LYS A 24 24.51 -14.89 -9.74
CA LYS A 24 25.63 -15.84 -9.93
C LYS A 24 26.93 -15.39 -9.26
N LEU A 25 27.23 -14.09 -9.28
CA LEU A 25 28.38 -13.52 -8.59
C LEU A 25 28.19 -13.60 -7.08
N CYS A 26 27.03 -13.23 -6.54
CA CYS A 26 26.69 -13.35 -5.12
C CYS A 26 26.76 -14.82 -4.65
N TRP A 27 26.28 -15.77 -5.45
CA TRP A 27 26.40 -17.21 -5.19
C TRP A 27 27.87 -17.67 -5.13
N ARG A 28 28.72 -17.13 -6.01
CA ARG A 28 30.16 -17.46 -6.04
C ARG A 28 30.96 -16.78 -4.91
N TRP A 29 30.48 -15.65 -4.39
CA TRP A 29 31.05 -14.98 -3.21
C TRP A 29 30.62 -15.65 -1.88
N LEU A 30 29.45 -16.28 -1.83
CA LEU A 30 28.95 -16.99 -0.63
C LEU A 30 29.59 -18.38 -0.43
N LYS A 31 30.01 -19.05 -1.51
CA LYS A 31 30.85 -20.26 -1.45
C LYS A 31 32.33 -19.91 -1.28
N GLN A 32 32.69 -19.20 -0.21
CA GLN A 32 34.06 -19.26 0.30
C GLN A 32 34.24 -20.62 0.99
N ASP A 33 35.41 -21.24 0.81
CA ASP A 33 35.72 -22.52 1.47
C ASP A 33 35.57 -22.37 3.00
N GLY A 34 34.71 -23.20 3.62
CA GLY A 34 34.49 -23.24 5.07
C GLY A 34 33.23 -22.55 5.61
N VAL A 35 32.38 -21.95 4.78
CA VAL A 35 31.07 -21.40 5.23
C VAL A 35 30.03 -22.51 5.27
N SER A 36 29.33 -22.67 6.40
CA SER A 36 28.28 -23.69 6.53
C SER A 36 27.05 -23.36 5.67
N ASP A 37 26.33 -24.37 5.20
CA ASP A 37 25.07 -24.16 4.46
C ASP A 37 24.05 -23.35 5.30
N MET A 38 24.09 -23.51 6.62
CA MET A 38 23.27 -22.72 7.55
C MET A 38 23.64 -21.25 7.54
N ASP A 39 24.92 -20.90 7.51
CA ASP A 39 25.35 -19.49 7.44
C ASP A 39 24.99 -18.86 6.08
N ILE A 40 24.98 -19.67 5.01
CA ILE A 40 24.49 -19.23 3.70
C ILE A 40 22.99 -18.92 3.76
N ILE A 41 22.17 -19.80 4.36
CA ILE A 41 20.72 -19.62 4.51
C ILE A 41 20.42 -18.38 5.38
N VAL A 42 21.10 -18.23 6.51
CA VAL A 42 20.96 -17.07 7.41
C VAL A 42 21.30 -15.78 6.65
N ARG A 43 22.45 -15.72 5.97
CA ARG A 43 22.85 -14.54 5.21
C ARG A 43 21.88 -14.19 4.08
N GLN A 44 21.44 -15.17 3.30
CA GLN A 44 20.49 -14.93 2.20
C GLN A 44 19.12 -14.47 2.72
N SER A 45 18.73 -14.88 3.92
CA SER A 45 17.47 -14.50 4.54
C SER A 45 17.50 -13.08 5.12
N ILE A 46 18.66 -12.64 5.63
CA ILE A 46 18.81 -11.35 6.31
C ILE A 46 19.30 -10.24 5.36
N TYR A 47 20.12 -10.54 4.36
CA TYR A 47 20.78 -9.54 3.52
C TYR A 47 20.40 -9.61 2.04
N TRP A 48 20.39 -8.46 1.38
CA TRP A 48 20.38 -8.33 -0.08
C TRP A 48 21.78 -8.64 -0.66
N PRO A 49 21.90 -8.93 -1.97
CA PRO A 49 23.19 -9.20 -2.61
C PRO A 49 24.21 -8.06 -2.49
N ASP A 50 23.76 -6.84 -2.26
CA ASP A 50 24.59 -5.66 -2.03
C ASP A 50 25.02 -5.47 -0.56
N GLY A 51 24.65 -6.41 0.33
CA GLY A 51 24.96 -6.38 1.76
C GLY A 51 23.99 -5.55 2.60
N SER A 52 23.00 -4.89 2.00
CA SER A 52 21.99 -4.15 2.75
C SER A 52 21.02 -5.11 3.46
N ILE A 53 20.54 -4.72 4.64
CA ILE A 53 19.66 -5.58 5.44
C ILE A 53 18.26 -5.60 4.82
N LYS A 54 17.69 -6.79 4.65
CA LYS A 54 16.28 -7.04 4.29
C LYS A 54 15.35 -6.76 5.46
N LYS A 55 15.53 -5.62 6.12
CA LYS A 55 14.66 -5.16 7.20
C LYS A 55 13.50 -4.42 6.56
N ARG A 56 12.28 -4.82 6.91
CA ARG A 56 11.09 -4.02 6.66
C ARG A 56 10.58 -3.58 8.02
N THR A 57 10.82 -2.32 8.35
CA THR A 57 10.17 -1.73 9.52
C THR A 57 8.70 -1.49 9.18
N LYS A 58 7.85 -1.58 10.20
CA LYS A 58 6.43 -1.23 10.07
C LYS A 58 6.28 0.21 9.56
N SER A 59 7.11 1.14 10.05
CA SER A 59 7.15 2.55 9.61
C SER A 59 7.43 2.70 8.11
N TYR A 60 8.47 2.03 7.59
CA TYR A 60 8.80 2.08 6.15
C TYR A 60 7.67 1.50 5.28
N ALA A 61 7.05 0.41 5.73
CA ALA A 61 5.93 -0.19 5.01
C ALA A 61 4.71 0.74 4.99
N THR A 62 4.39 1.36 6.13
CA THR A 62 3.31 2.34 6.27
C THR A 62 3.56 3.57 5.41
N GLU A 63 4.74 4.19 5.49
CA GLU A 63 5.09 5.39 4.69
C GLU A 63 5.03 5.09 3.19
N LYS A 64 5.58 3.94 2.77
CA LYS A 64 5.54 3.53 1.37
C LYS A 64 4.10 3.29 0.88
N THR A 65 3.24 2.74 1.74
CA THR A 65 1.83 2.51 1.43
C THR A 65 1.09 3.83 1.34
N HIS A 66 1.26 4.72 2.33
CA HIS A 66 0.69 6.06 2.36
C HIS A 66 1.07 6.86 1.11
N LYS A 67 2.36 6.91 0.75
CA LYS A 67 2.84 7.56 -0.48
C LYS A 67 2.18 7.02 -1.74
N ARG A 68 1.97 5.69 -1.83
CA ARG A 68 1.28 5.07 -2.96
C ARG A 68 -0.19 5.48 -3.00
N MET A 69 -0.85 5.54 -1.85
CA MET A 69 -2.26 5.96 -1.76
C MET A 69 -2.40 7.45 -2.10
N CYS A 70 -1.50 8.33 -1.66
CA CYS A 70 -1.51 9.74 -2.06
C CYS A 70 -1.35 9.90 -3.58
N GLN A 71 -0.44 9.13 -4.20
CA GLN A 71 -0.29 9.15 -5.66
C GLN A 71 -1.55 8.68 -6.40
N LEU A 72 -2.20 7.63 -5.88
CA LEU A 72 -3.45 7.12 -6.44
C LEU A 72 -4.56 8.16 -6.32
N VAL A 73 -4.79 8.67 -5.11
CA VAL A 73 -5.83 9.66 -4.83
C VAL A 73 -5.58 10.96 -5.59
N GLN A 74 -4.33 11.41 -5.74
CA GLN A 74 -4.01 12.58 -6.55
C GLN A 74 -4.51 12.41 -7.99
N ALA A 75 -4.23 11.27 -8.62
CA ALA A 75 -4.71 11.00 -9.98
C ALA A 75 -6.25 10.95 -10.07
N LEU A 76 -6.92 10.50 -9.00
CA LEU A 76 -8.39 10.50 -8.94
C LEU A 76 -8.96 11.90 -8.78
N VAL A 77 -8.32 12.75 -7.96
CA VAL A 77 -8.70 14.16 -7.76
C VAL A 77 -8.49 14.96 -9.05
N ASP A 78 -7.36 14.76 -9.74
CA ASP A 78 -7.07 15.41 -11.02
C ASP A 78 -8.16 15.06 -12.04
N LYS A 79 -8.51 13.77 -12.15
CA LYS A 79 -9.61 13.32 -13.00
C LYS A 79 -10.96 13.90 -12.58
N TYR A 80 -11.26 13.93 -11.29
CA TYR A 80 -12.51 14.51 -10.77
C TYR A 80 -12.62 15.99 -11.15
N ASN A 81 -11.53 16.76 -11.00
CA ASN A 81 -11.49 18.17 -11.40
C ASN A 81 -11.73 18.32 -12.91
N GLU A 82 -11.09 17.50 -13.74
CA GLU A 82 -11.29 17.48 -15.20
C GLU A 82 -12.75 17.16 -15.58
N ASP A 83 -13.31 16.08 -15.02
CA ASP A 83 -14.67 15.61 -15.31
C ASP A 83 -15.75 16.65 -14.89
N HIS A 84 -15.44 17.51 -13.90
CA HIS A 84 -16.34 18.54 -13.38
C HIS A 84 -16.01 19.96 -13.86
N ASN A 85 -15.02 20.13 -14.75
CA ASN A 85 -14.55 21.44 -15.22
C ASN A 85 -14.12 22.39 -14.08
N LEU A 86 -13.50 21.86 -13.02
CA LEU A 86 -12.98 22.63 -11.90
C LEU A 86 -11.56 23.09 -12.20
N PHE A 87 -11.36 24.41 -12.31
CA PHE A 87 -10.08 25.01 -12.69
C PHE A 87 -9.71 26.16 -11.77
N GLY A 88 -8.42 26.50 -11.78
CA GLY A 88 -7.90 27.63 -11.02
C GLY A 88 -8.17 27.46 -9.53
N ASP A 89 -8.88 28.41 -8.95
CA ASP A 89 -9.12 28.47 -7.51
C ASP A 89 -10.21 27.49 -7.03
N LEU A 90 -11.05 27.00 -7.96
CA LEU A 90 -12.09 25.99 -7.71
C LEU A 90 -11.56 24.55 -7.74
N ALA A 91 -10.34 24.33 -8.25
CA ALA A 91 -9.78 22.99 -8.38
C ALA A 91 -9.41 22.43 -7.00
N HIS A 92 -9.82 21.19 -6.73
CA HIS A 92 -9.44 20.49 -5.51
C HIS A 92 -7.95 20.14 -5.53
N MET A 93 -7.24 20.53 -4.47
CA MET A 93 -5.86 20.14 -4.22
C MET A 93 -5.80 19.16 -3.06
N LEU A 94 -5.33 17.93 -3.30
CA LEU A 94 -5.11 16.92 -2.26
C LEU A 94 -4.21 17.49 -1.15
N GLN A 95 -4.68 17.41 0.10
CA GLN A 95 -3.86 17.68 1.28
C GLN A 95 -3.23 16.39 1.78
N ASP A 96 -4.04 15.42 2.20
CA ASP A 96 -3.55 14.15 2.68
C ASP A 96 -4.60 13.02 2.56
N VAL A 97 -4.12 11.78 2.61
CA VAL A 97 -4.95 10.58 2.77
C VAL A 97 -4.97 10.22 4.24
N LEU A 98 -6.12 10.44 4.89
CA LEU A 98 -6.30 10.24 6.33
C LEU A 98 -6.47 8.77 6.69
N HIS A 99 -7.30 8.06 5.92
CA HIS A 99 -7.64 6.68 6.19
C HIS A 99 -7.56 5.84 4.93
N TYR A 100 -7.10 4.61 5.08
CA TYR A 100 -7.02 3.59 4.04
C TYR A 100 -7.35 2.24 4.65
N GLN A 101 -8.35 1.56 4.07
CA GLN A 101 -8.71 0.20 4.47
C GLN A 101 -8.88 -0.70 3.26
N SER A 102 -8.25 -1.87 3.33
CA SER A 102 -8.53 -2.97 2.40
C SER A 102 -9.74 -3.75 2.90
N VAL A 103 -10.90 -3.53 2.30
CA VAL A 103 -12.14 -4.24 2.63
C VAL A 103 -12.30 -5.47 1.73
N ARG A 104 -12.83 -6.55 2.28
CA ARG A 104 -13.26 -7.73 1.50
C ARG A 104 -14.75 -7.92 1.70
N ASP A 105 -15.49 -7.97 0.61
CA ASP A 105 -16.92 -8.28 0.61
C ASP A 105 -17.16 -9.40 -0.40
N LYS A 106 -17.76 -10.51 0.05
CA LYS A 106 -17.89 -11.76 -0.71
C LYS A 106 -16.53 -12.23 -1.23
N PHE A 107 -16.35 -12.25 -2.54
CA PHE A 107 -15.10 -12.64 -3.23
C PHE A 107 -14.35 -11.44 -3.83
N MET A 108 -14.84 -10.22 -3.59
CA MET A 108 -14.28 -9.00 -4.17
C MET A 108 -13.49 -8.24 -3.11
N GLY A 109 -12.40 -7.61 -3.55
CA GLY A 109 -11.59 -6.73 -2.72
C GLY A 109 -11.87 -5.27 -3.07
N TYR A 110 -12.05 -4.45 -2.05
CA TYR A 110 -12.24 -3.00 -2.17
C TYR A 110 -11.16 -2.26 -1.40
N TYR A 111 -10.86 -1.04 -1.83
CA TYR A 111 -10.20 -0.05 -1.01
C TYR A 111 -11.19 1.04 -0.66
N HIS A 112 -11.29 1.33 0.63
CA HIS A 112 -11.99 2.49 1.15
C HIS A 112 -10.94 3.49 1.62
N LEU A 113 -11.04 4.72 1.13
CA LEU A 113 -10.14 5.79 1.54
C LEU A 113 -10.91 7.03 1.94
N ASN A 114 -10.43 7.71 2.98
CA ASN A 114 -10.74 9.11 3.22
C ASN A 114 -9.53 9.98 2.94
N PHE A 115 -9.77 11.12 2.32
CA PHE A 115 -8.75 12.11 2.05
C PHE A 115 -9.35 13.51 2.11
N THR A 116 -8.49 14.48 2.39
CA THR A 116 -8.86 15.89 2.45
C THR A 116 -8.35 16.64 1.25
N THR A 117 -9.13 17.62 0.82
CA THR A 117 -8.72 18.55 -0.24
C THR A 117 -9.03 19.98 0.17
N LYS A 118 -8.28 20.91 -0.40
CA LYS A 118 -8.56 22.34 -0.30
C LYS A 118 -8.76 22.96 -1.67
N THR A 119 -9.56 24.01 -1.72
CA THR A 119 -9.66 24.95 -2.85
C THR A 119 -8.95 26.24 -2.46
N LYS A 120 -8.49 27.03 -3.43
CA LYS A 120 -7.73 28.26 -3.10
C LYS A 120 -8.61 29.39 -2.57
N GLU A 121 -9.92 29.35 -2.81
CA GLU A 121 -10.86 30.34 -2.28
C GLU A 121 -11.00 30.32 -0.75
N ALA A 122 -10.59 29.23 -0.08
CA ALA A 122 -10.76 29.05 1.36
C ALA A 122 -9.78 29.87 2.23
N ASP A 123 -8.80 30.55 1.63
CA ASP A 123 -7.69 31.17 2.38
C ASP A 123 -8.05 32.52 3.04
N ASP A 124 -9.17 33.17 2.70
CA ASP A 124 -9.36 34.60 3.07
C ASP A 124 -10.37 34.93 4.18
N LEU A 125 -11.40 34.12 4.51
CA LEU A 125 -12.38 34.54 5.54
C LEU A 125 -13.08 33.42 6.34
N ASP A 126 -12.82 32.15 6.08
CA ASP A 126 -13.35 31.04 6.88
C ASP A 126 -12.19 30.09 7.16
N ALA A 127 -11.93 29.75 8.42
CA ALA A 127 -10.89 28.80 8.77
C ALA A 127 -11.35 27.43 8.25
N GLY A 128 -11.02 27.17 6.98
CA GLY A 128 -11.62 26.19 6.11
C GLY A 128 -11.62 24.81 6.74
N ILE A 129 -12.81 24.28 6.97
CA ILE A 129 -12.96 22.83 7.16
C ILE A 129 -12.52 22.21 5.84
N ASP A 130 -11.40 21.49 5.86
CA ASP A 130 -10.91 20.74 4.70
C ASP A 130 -12.06 19.91 4.12
N ASN A 131 -12.21 19.91 2.79
CA ASN A 131 -13.23 19.11 2.14
C ASN A 131 -12.85 17.65 2.28
N LEU A 132 -13.62 16.89 3.08
CA LEU A 132 -13.41 15.47 3.29
C LEU A 132 -14.13 14.67 2.20
N PHE A 133 -13.40 13.77 1.58
CA PHE A 133 -13.92 12.86 0.57
C PHE A 133 -13.80 11.40 1.02
N PHE A 134 -14.72 10.59 0.51
CA PHE A 134 -14.66 9.15 0.52
C PHE A 134 -14.52 8.65 -0.92
N VAL A 135 -13.68 7.65 -1.12
CA VAL A 135 -13.58 6.92 -2.38
C VAL A 135 -13.59 5.42 -2.13
N GLU A 136 -14.41 4.71 -2.92
CA GLU A 136 -14.36 3.26 -3.03
C GLU A 136 -13.72 2.86 -4.36
N ILE A 137 -12.71 2.01 -4.27
CA ILE A 137 -12.02 1.44 -5.42
C ILE A 137 -12.19 -0.07 -5.38
N ARG A 138 -12.90 -0.62 -6.36
CA ARG A 138 -13.00 -2.05 -6.57
C ARG A 138 -11.73 -2.56 -7.25
N ARG A 139 -11.14 -3.58 -6.66
CA ARG A 139 -10.03 -4.34 -7.26
C ARG A 139 -10.59 -5.49 -8.06
N SER A 140 -10.30 -5.50 -9.36
CA SER A 140 -10.68 -6.57 -10.27
C SER A 140 -9.43 -7.05 -11.01
N GLY A 141 -9.21 -8.36 -11.10
CA GLY A 141 -8.08 -8.87 -11.89
C GLY A 141 -7.81 -10.35 -11.68
N ARG A 142 -7.48 -11.04 -12.76
CA ARG A 142 -6.82 -12.36 -12.75
C ARG A 142 -5.48 -12.22 -13.45
N GLY A 143 -4.37 -12.50 -12.75
CA GLY A 143 -3.03 -12.55 -13.34
C GLY A 143 -2.11 -11.38 -12.95
N LYS A 144 -1.33 -10.85 -13.90
CA LYS A 144 -0.24 -9.88 -13.65
C LYS A 144 -0.65 -8.41 -13.62
N HIS A 145 -1.91 -8.10 -13.94
CA HIS A 145 -2.44 -6.75 -13.96
C HIS A 145 -3.68 -6.68 -13.06
N GLU A 146 -3.64 -5.76 -12.10
CA GLU A 146 -4.76 -5.42 -11.24
C GLU A 146 -5.47 -4.23 -11.87
N GLU A 147 -6.73 -4.42 -12.26
CA GLU A 147 -7.62 -3.34 -12.69
C GLU A 147 -8.27 -2.73 -11.45
N MET A 148 -8.23 -1.41 -11.36
CA MET A 148 -8.82 -0.65 -10.28
C MET A 148 -9.95 0.20 -10.86
N LEU A 149 -11.17 -0.01 -10.36
CA LEU A 149 -12.36 0.70 -10.80
C LEU A 149 -12.88 1.55 -9.65
N VAL A 150 -13.10 2.83 -9.90
CA VAL A 150 -13.71 3.73 -8.91
C VAL A 150 -15.22 3.48 -8.95
N ASN A 151 -15.76 2.99 -7.83
CA ASN A 151 -17.19 2.75 -7.67
C ASN A 151 -17.89 3.98 -7.07
N CYS A 152 -17.22 4.65 -6.14
CA CYS A 152 -17.75 5.77 -5.39
C CYS A 152 -16.68 6.84 -5.24
N PHE A 153 -17.04 8.09 -5.46
CA PHE A 153 -16.22 9.26 -5.14
C PHE A 153 -17.17 10.35 -4.63
N CYS A 154 -17.23 10.54 -3.32
CA CYS A 154 -18.25 11.39 -2.68
C CYS A 154 -17.61 12.27 -1.62
N MET A 155 -18.02 13.54 -1.60
CA MET A 155 -17.77 14.38 -0.44
C MET A 155 -18.60 13.87 0.74
N VAL A 156 -18.01 13.82 1.93
CA VAL A 156 -18.65 13.34 3.16
C VAL A 156 -18.49 14.38 4.27
N ASN A 157 -19.47 14.45 5.15
CA ASN A 157 -19.39 15.38 6.27
C ASN A 157 -18.44 14.80 7.35
N PRO A 158 -17.40 15.52 7.78
CA PRO A 158 -16.48 15.03 8.82
C PRO A 158 -17.18 14.77 10.16
N THR A 159 -18.29 15.45 10.46
CA THR A 159 -19.02 15.30 11.73
C THR A 159 -20.12 14.23 11.69
N ASP A 160 -20.39 13.63 10.53
CA ASP A 160 -21.35 12.54 10.43
C ASP A 160 -20.78 11.30 11.15
N ASN A 161 -21.48 10.87 12.20
CA ASN A 161 -21.23 9.64 12.96
C ASN A 161 -22.50 8.77 12.97
N ASP A 162 -23.25 8.82 11.89
CA ASP A 162 -24.53 8.12 11.77
C ASP A 162 -24.32 6.60 11.86
N GLU A 163 -24.92 5.96 12.86
CA GLU A 163 -24.86 4.51 13.06
C GLU A 163 -25.45 3.75 11.87
N ASP A 164 -26.33 4.38 11.08
CA ASP A 164 -26.90 3.79 9.87
C ASP A 164 -25.91 3.79 8.67
N LYS A 165 -24.74 4.43 8.81
CA LYS A 165 -23.68 4.49 7.78
C LYS A 165 -22.48 3.59 8.07
N ILE A 166 -22.63 2.62 8.98
CA ILE A 166 -21.54 1.72 9.37
C ILE A 166 -21.12 0.82 8.19
N CYS A 167 -19.82 0.86 7.86
CA CYS A 167 -19.16 -0.15 7.03
C CYS A 167 -18.52 -1.20 7.95
N TYR A 168 -19.09 -2.40 7.99
CA TYR A 168 -18.57 -3.51 8.79
C TYR A 168 -17.15 -3.90 8.38
N GLY A 169 -16.82 -3.81 7.09
CA GLY A 169 -15.47 -4.09 6.57
C GLY A 169 -14.39 -3.20 7.20
N CYS A 170 -14.71 -1.94 7.48
CA CYS A 170 -13.83 -0.96 8.10
C CYS A 170 -13.85 -1.06 9.64
N ALA A 171 -15.05 -1.16 10.22
CA ALA A 171 -15.23 -1.32 11.66
C ALA A 171 -14.51 -2.57 12.20
N ASN A 172 -14.65 -3.71 11.52
CA ASN A 172 -14.01 -4.97 11.93
C ASN A 172 -12.48 -4.91 11.84
N GLN A 173 -11.92 -4.06 10.98
CA GLN A 173 -10.48 -3.86 10.88
C GLN A 173 -9.94 -2.78 11.83
N GLY A 174 -10.81 -2.18 12.66
CA GLY A 174 -10.44 -1.18 13.65
C GLY A 174 -10.39 0.25 13.10
N SER A 175 -10.82 0.48 11.85
CA SER A 175 -10.89 1.81 11.24
C SER A 175 -12.24 2.49 11.56
N VAL A 176 -12.48 2.72 12.85
CA VAL A 176 -13.75 3.29 13.37
C VAL A 176 -13.95 4.76 12.98
N ASP A 177 -12.86 5.50 12.77
CA ASP A 177 -12.91 6.92 12.41
C ASP A 177 -13.17 7.16 10.91
N MET A 178 -13.21 6.08 10.10
CA MET A 178 -13.43 6.18 8.67
C MET A 178 -14.86 6.62 8.36
N LYS A 179 -14.99 7.69 7.57
CA LYS A 179 -16.25 8.32 7.17
C LYS A 179 -16.75 7.75 5.86
N HIS A 180 -18.01 7.34 5.86
CA HIS A 180 -18.66 6.72 4.71
C HIS A 180 -19.86 7.58 4.26
N PRO A 181 -20.12 7.65 2.95
CA PRO A 181 -21.39 8.17 2.45
C PRO A 181 -22.52 7.18 2.77
N ASP A 182 -23.74 7.50 2.32
CA ASP A 182 -24.87 6.58 2.43
C ASP A 182 -24.49 5.18 1.86
N PRO A 183 -24.83 4.07 2.55
CA PRO A 183 -24.53 2.71 2.11
C PRO A 183 -24.96 2.38 0.66
N CYS A 184 -25.97 3.06 0.10
CA CYS A 184 -26.36 2.86 -1.30
C CYS A 184 -25.37 3.43 -2.33
N LYS A 185 -24.36 4.20 -1.89
CA LYS A 185 -23.40 4.88 -2.76
C LYS A 185 -22.13 4.07 -3.05
N TYR A 186 -21.92 2.95 -2.37
CA TYR A 186 -20.74 2.09 -2.52
C TYR A 186 -21.09 0.60 -2.39
N ASP A 187 -20.25 -0.29 -2.90
CA ASP A 187 -20.59 -1.70 -3.08
C ASP A 187 -20.05 -2.63 -1.97
N GLY A 188 -18.91 -2.29 -1.37
CA GLY A 188 -18.16 -3.21 -0.49
C GLY A 188 -18.23 -2.83 0.98
N GLY A 189 -18.27 -3.83 1.87
CA GLY A 189 -18.16 -3.64 3.32
C GLY A 189 -19.48 -3.71 4.07
N HIS A 190 -20.56 -4.05 3.37
CA HIS A 190 -21.91 -4.22 3.92
C HIS A 190 -22.09 -5.54 4.65
N LEU A 191 -21.28 -6.56 4.31
CA LEU A 191 -21.32 -7.84 5.01
C LEU A 191 -20.48 -7.80 6.29
N ASP A 192 -21.12 -8.06 7.43
CA ASP A 192 -20.43 -8.34 8.67
C ASP A 192 -19.79 -9.74 8.63
N MET A 193 -18.56 -9.79 8.14
CA MET A 193 -17.76 -11.01 8.05
C MET A 193 -16.93 -11.27 9.33
N GLY A 194 -17.13 -10.49 10.40
CA GLY A 194 -16.24 -10.48 11.57
C GLY A 194 -14.82 -9.99 11.26
N ARG A 195 -13.89 -10.12 12.21
CA ARG A 195 -12.46 -9.79 11.97
C ARG A 195 -11.86 -10.77 10.95
N PRO A 196 -11.44 -10.34 9.74
CA PRO A 196 -10.73 -11.22 8.82
C PRO A 196 -9.32 -11.48 9.35
N PHE A 197 -8.82 -12.70 9.15
CA PHE A 197 -7.47 -13.16 9.51
C PHE A 197 -6.40 -12.08 9.36
N GLU A 198 -5.73 -11.78 10.47
CA GLU A 198 -4.51 -10.99 10.50
C GLU A 198 -3.44 -11.74 9.69
N CYS A 199 -3.26 -11.37 8.42
CA CYS A 199 -2.05 -11.76 7.69
C CYS A 199 -0.90 -10.94 8.29
N VAL A 200 -0.37 -11.39 9.41
CA VAL A 200 0.83 -10.83 10.02
C VAL A 200 1.99 -11.19 9.09
N GLU A 201 2.27 -10.34 8.09
CA GLU A 201 3.68 -10.21 7.67
C GLU A 201 4.43 -9.82 8.94
N GLU A 202 5.37 -10.66 9.39
CA GLU A 202 6.16 -10.37 10.59
C GLU A 202 7.05 -9.14 10.32
N TRP A 203 6.51 -7.97 10.62
CA TRP A 203 7.24 -6.71 10.67
C TRP A 203 8.18 -6.76 11.86
N SER A 204 9.35 -6.14 11.72
CA SER A 204 10.19 -5.89 12.88
C SER A 204 9.90 -4.51 13.43
N ASP A 205 9.59 -4.46 14.72
CA ASP A 205 9.43 -3.21 15.49
C ASP A 205 10.77 -2.68 16.03
N SER A 206 11.87 -3.43 15.87
CA SER A 206 13.20 -2.98 16.30
C SER A 206 13.74 -1.90 15.37
N GLU A 207 14.14 -0.75 15.90
CA GLU A 207 14.86 0.27 15.15
C GLU A 207 16.36 -0.07 15.03
N ASP A 208 16.89 -0.87 15.95
CA ASP A 208 18.28 -1.35 15.93
C ASP A 208 18.47 -2.49 14.91
N ASP A 209 19.39 -2.28 13.98
CA ASP A 209 19.73 -3.26 12.94
C ASP A 209 20.49 -4.47 13.50
N ALA A 210 21.32 -4.29 14.53
CA ALA A 210 22.05 -5.38 15.17
C ALA A 210 21.09 -6.30 15.94
N GLU A 211 20.12 -5.71 16.66
CA GLU A 211 19.08 -6.45 17.36
C GLU A 211 18.19 -7.25 16.38
N TYR A 212 17.77 -6.61 15.27
CA TYR A 212 17.03 -7.27 14.21
C TYR A 212 17.77 -8.48 13.64
N VAL A 213 19.03 -8.29 13.25
CA VAL A 213 19.87 -9.36 12.66
C VAL A 213 20.00 -10.52 13.63
N LYS A 214 20.34 -10.24 14.90
CA LYS A 214 20.51 -11.27 15.93
C LYS A 214 19.23 -12.06 16.19
N THR A 215 18.09 -11.37 16.29
CA THR A 215 16.78 -11.99 16.54
C THR A 215 16.34 -12.87 15.37
N LYS A 216 16.52 -12.37 14.14
CA LYS A 216 16.13 -13.10 12.93
C LYS A 216 17.05 -14.27 12.65
N GLU A 217 18.35 -14.12 12.89
CA GLU A 217 19.32 -15.21 12.83
C GLU A 217 18.96 -16.32 13.82
N ALA A 218 18.70 -15.99 15.09
CA ALA A 218 18.31 -16.97 16.09
C ALA A 218 17.04 -17.73 15.69
N LYS A 219 16.03 -17.02 15.15
CA LYS A 219 14.81 -17.64 14.65
C LYS A 219 15.05 -18.58 13.48
N ILE A 220 15.87 -18.17 12.50
CA ILE A 220 16.21 -19.01 11.36
C ILE A 220 16.97 -20.25 11.83
N ARG A 221 17.98 -20.11 12.68
CA ARG A 221 18.71 -21.27 13.22
C ARG A 221 17.77 -22.23 13.95
N HIS A 222 16.89 -21.71 14.81
CA HIS A 222 15.91 -22.52 15.52
C HIS A 222 14.95 -23.28 14.60
N MET A 223 14.49 -22.66 13.50
CA MET A 223 13.61 -23.34 12.53
C MET A 223 14.28 -24.54 11.84
N TYR A 224 15.61 -24.53 11.72
CA TYR A 224 16.37 -25.57 11.04
C TYR A 224 17.14 -26.50 12.00
N GLU A 225 17.09 -26.25 13.31
CA GLU A 225 17.62 -27.15 14.35
C GLU A 225 16.76 -28.43 14.56
N GLY A 226 15.56 -28.47 13.97
CA GLY A 226 14.63 -29.61 14.04
C GLY A 226 14.54 -30.48 12.77
N LEU A 227 15.45 -30.31 11.80
CA LEU A 227 15.58 -31.10 10.58
C LEU A 227 16.82 -32.00 10.63
#